data_AF-A0A1A9QCT1-F1
#
_entry.id   AF-A0A1A9QCT1-F1
#
_cell.length_a   1.000
_cell.length_b   1.000
_cell.length_c   1.000
_cell.angle_alpha   90.00
_cell.angle_beta   90.00
_cell.angle_gamma   90.00
#
_symmetry.space_group_name_H-M   'P 1'
#
loop_
_entity.id
_entity.type
_entity.pdbx_description
1 polymer ?
#
loop_
_entity_poly.entity_id
_entity_poly.type
_entity_poly.pdbx_seq_one_letter_code
_entity_poly.pdbx_strand_id
1 'polypeptide(L)'
;MSIKNFLSALIFVGVAGLIALEAYTNLFKKPFLKVVLETQGFKALFEIKKDPFNKWKRTFVTNKKDIIKENFVPYLTSKASNDEGAYYLNRWCREVFNSSSWDSVTLWRARRYCTATLGVEFLEEDNVSLVEELDPSVRDREWNRVFKELKSSIAQSGIIGEFSTKDIFASSNIELLKDWCSSKLNQSPVNVKPKERRYARSWCVTLDTPKLHAV
;
A
#
# COMPACT_ATOMS: atom_id res chain seq x y z
N MET A 1 51.33 -5.01 -47.27
CA MET A 1 50.28 -5.30 -46.27
C MET A 1 48.94 -4.91 -46.89
N SER A 2 48.03 -5.87 -47.10
CA SER A 2 46.83 -5.67 -47.94
C SER A 2 45.77 -4.80 -47.25
N ILE A 3 45.29 -3.76 -47.94
CA ILE A 3 44.22 -2.84 -47.50
C ILE A 3 42.95 -3.58 -47.04
N LYS A 4 42.71 -4.78 -47.59
CA LYS A 4 41.59 -5.65 -47.18
C LYS A 4 41.68 -6.08 -45.71
N ASN A 5 42.89 -6.35 -45.20
CA ASN A 5 43.08 -6.80 -43.81
C ASN A 5 42.92 -5.64 -42.81
N PHE A 6 43.15 -4.39 -43.24
CA PHE A 6 42.96 -3.21 -42.42
C PHE A 6 41.48 -2.81 -42.32
N LEU A 7 40.73 -2.95 -43.41
CA LEU A 7 39.27 -2.73 -43.44
C LEU A 7 38.51 -3.79 -42.61
N SER A 8 38.93 -5.06 -42.64
CA SER A 8 38.33 -6.10 -41.80
C SER A 8 38.53 -5.85 -40.31
N ALA A 9 39.71 -5.35 -39.89
CA ALA A 9 39.98 -5.04 -38.50
C ALA A 9 39.13 -3.87 -37.97
N LEU A 10 38.85 -2.85 -38.78
CA LEU A 10 37.98 -1.72 -38.41
C LEU A 10 36.51 -2.12 -38.21
N ILE A 11 36.01 -3.07 -39.02
CA ILE A 11 34.63 -3.57 -38.89
C ILE A 11 34.45 -4.38 -37.59
N PHE A 12 35.44 -5.21 -37.22
CA PHE A 12 35.39 -5.98 -35.98
C PHE A 12 35.48 -5.09 -34.72
N VAL A 13 36.30 -4.03 -34.74
CA VAL A 13 36.38 -3.08 -33.62
C VAL A 13 35.08 -2.27 -33.48
N GLY A 14 34.44 -1.89 -34.58
CA GLY A 14 33.14 -1.20 -34.56
C GLY A 14 32.00 -2.07 -34.02
N VAL A 15 31.93 -3.34 -34.42
CA VAL A 15 30.89 -4.27 -33.95
C VAL A 15 31.12 -4.69 -32.50
N ALA A 16 32.36 -4.98 -32.08
CA ALA A 16 32.67 -5.29 -30.68
C ALA A 16 32.43 -4.07 -29.76
N GLY A 17 32.73 -2.86 -30.25
CA GLY A 17 32.41 -1.61 -29.55
C GLY A 17 30.91 -1.39 -29.37
N LEU A 18 30.10 -1.68 -30.40
CA LEU A 18 28.63 -1.62 -30.30
C LEU A 18 28.06 -2.64 -29.31
N ILE A 19 28.54 -3.89 -29.36
CA ILE A 19 28.11 -4.95 -28.43
C ILE A 19 28.50 -4.59 -26.99
N ALA A 20 29.71 -4.05 -26.78
CA ALA A 20 30.14 -3.58 -25.47
C ALA A 20 29.31 -2.38 -24.97
N LEU A 21 28.93 -1.44 -25.86
CA LEU A 21 28.08 -0.30 -25.52
C LEU A 21 26.64 -0.74 -25.20
N GLU A 22 26.07 -1.69 -25.94
CA GLU A 22 24.77 -2.29 -25.65
C GLU A 22 24.78 -3.09 -24.35
N ALA A 23 25.83 -3.88 -24.11
CA ALA A 23 26.01 -4.60 -22.84
C ALA A 23 26.15 -3.63 -21.66
N TYR A 24 26.95 -2.57 -21.80
CA TYR A 24 27.13 -1.53 -20.79
C TYR A 24 25.81 -0.78 -20.53
N THR A 25 25.13 -0.32 -21.58
CA THR A 25 23.84 0.37 -21.43
C THR A 25 22.75 -0.52 -20.83
N ASN A 26 22.78 -1.84 -21.07
CA ASN A 26 21.85 -2.78 -20.43
C ASN A 26 22.22 -3.11 -18.97
N LEU A 27 23.50 -3.16 -18.61
CA LEU A 27 23.96 -3.39 -17.23
C LEU A 27 23.71 -2.17 -16.32
N PHE A 28 23.72 -0.95 -16.87
CA PHE A 28 23.47 0.29 -16.14
C PHE A 28 22.04 0.83 -16.29
N LYS A 29 21.13 0.10 -16.96
CA LYS A 29 19.71 0.46 -16.98
C LYS A 29 19.14 0.32 -15.58
N LYS A 30 18.68 1.44 -15.04
CA LYS A 30 17.95 1.48 -13.78
C LYS A 30 16.76 0.51 -13.87
N PRO A 31 16.60 -0.41 -12.89
CA PRO A 31 15.49 -1.36 -12.94
C PRO A 31 14.16 -0.63 -12.92
N PHE A 32 13.13 -1.28 -13.47
CA PHE A 32 11.76 -0.81 -13.30
C PHE A 32 11.44 -0.64 -11.82
N LEU A 33 10.75 0.44 -11.48
CA LEU A 33 10.42 0.75 -10.10
C LEU A 33 9.66 -0.40 -9.43
N LYS A 34 8.79 -1.08 -10.19
CA LYS A 34 8.08 -2.29 -9.75
C LYS A 34 9.02 -3.33 -9.13
N VAL A 35 10.09 -3.68 -9.84
CA VAL A 35 11.07 -4.70 -9.41
C VAL A 35 11.76 -4.28 -8.11
N VAL A 36 12.12 -2.99 -7.99
CA VAL A 36 12.74 -2.46 -6.77
C VAL A 36 11.80 -2.58 -5.56
N LEU A 37 10.51 -2.30 -5.74
CA LEU A 37 9.53 -2.41 -4.66
C LEU A 37 9.30 -3.87 -4.25
N GLU A 38 9.17 -4.77 -5.22
CA GLU A 38 8.98 -6.21 -4.96
C GLU A 38 10.17 -6.82 -4.22
N THR A 39 11.41 -6.48 -4.61
CA THR A 39 12.63 -6.96 -3.91
C THR A 39 12.74 -6.46 -2.47
N GLN A 40 12.05 -5.37 -2.14
CA GLN A 40 11.93 -4.84 -0.79
C GLN A 40 10.73 -5.42 -0.02
N GLY A 41 10.00 -6.35 -0.62
CA GLY A 41 8.85 -7.03 -0.04
C GLY A 41 7.53 -6.26 -0.16
N PHE A 42 7.50 -5.12 -0.86
CA PHE A 42 6.25 -4.39 -1.06
C PHE A 42 5.40 -5.08 -2.12
N LYS A 43 4.12 -5.29 -1.81
CA LYS A 43 3.11 -5.75 -2.78
C LYS A 43 2.46 -4.55 -3.45
N ALA A 44 2.38 -4.55 -4.78
CA ALA A 44 1.75 -3.45 -5.51
C ALA A 44 0.23 -3.52 -5.38
N LEU A 45 -0.45 -2.36 -5.32
CA LEU A 45 -1.92 -2.32 -5.29
C LEU A 45 -2.54 -3.00 -6.52
N PHE A 46 -1.85 -3.01 -7.68
CA PHE A 46 -2.31 -3.71 -8.89
C PHE A 46 -2.48 -5.22 -8.70
N GLU A 47 -1.75 -5.82 -7.76
CA GLU A 47 -1.70 -7.26 -7.54
C GLU A 47 -2.80 -7.76 -6.60
N ILE A 48 -3.48 -6.83 -5.93
CA ILE A 48 -4.61 -7.11 -5.06
C ILE A 48 -5.82 -7.53 -5.90
N LYS A 49 -6.31 -8.76 -5.73
CA LYS A 49 -7.34 -9.30 -6.66
C LYS A 49 -8.76 -8.85 -6.30
N LYS A 50 -9.07 -8.79 -5.01
CA LYS A 50 -10.40 -8.37 -4.52
C LYS A 50 -10.56 -6.87 -4.54
N ASP A 51 -11.81 -6.43 -4.71
CA ASP A 51 -12.24 -5.03 -4.71
C ASP A 51 -11.29 -4.06 -5.43
N PRO A 52 -11.04 -4.30 -6.74
CA PRO A 52 -9.92 -3.71 -7.45
C PRO A 52 -10.03 -2.18 -7.59
N PHE A 53 -11.21 -1.58 -7.49
CA PHE A 53 -11.34 -0.13 -7.46
C PHE A 53 -11.37 0.44 -6.03
N ASN A 54 -12.03 -0.24 -5.09
CA ASN A 54 -12.17 0.25 -3.72
C ASN A 54 -10.82 0.37 -3.00
N LYS A 55 -9.84 -0.50 -3.28
CA LYS A 55 -8.48 -0.35 -2.73
C LYS A 55 -7.83 0.99 -3.11
N TRP A 56 -8.02 1.45 -4.35
CA TRP A 56 -7.50 2.75 -4.80
C TRP A 56 -8.25 3.90 -4.16
N LYS A 57 -9.58 3.76 -4.03
CA LYS A 57 -10.43 4.72 -3.33
C LYS A 57 -10.02 4.87 -1.88
N ARG A 58 -9.80 3.76 -1.17
CA ARG A 58 -9.30 3.74 0.20
C ARG A 58 -7.95 4.45 0.30
N THR A 59 -6.96 4.04 -0.50
CA THR A 59 -5.64 4.67 -0.50
C THR A 59 -5.70 6.17 -0.77
N PHE A 60 -6.51 6.59 -1.74
CA PHE A 60 -6.72 8.00 -2.04
C PHE A 60 -7.38 8.74 -0.88
N VAL A 61 -8.49 8.25 -0.34
CA VAL A 61 -9.22 8.90 0.76
C VAL A 61 -8.34 9.05 2.00
N THR A 62 -7.64 7.98 2.40
CA THR A 62 -6.72 7.99 3.54
C THR A 62 -5.62 9.03 3.39
N ASN A 63 -5.11 9.23 2.17
CA ASN A 63 -3.96 10.10 1.91
C ASN A 63 -4.32 11.38 1.15
N LYS A 64 -5.61 11.72 1.03
CA LYS A 64 -6.10 12.77 0.11
C LYS A 64 -5.39 14.11 0.34
N LYS A 65 -5.27 14.51 1.60
CA LYS A 65 -4.63 15.78 1.98
C LYS A 65 -3.17 15.82 1.52
N ASP A 66 -2.42 14.74 1.74
CA ASP A 66 -1.00 14.67 1.39
C ASP A 66 -0.80 14.62 -0.12
N ILE A 67 -1.59 13.80 -0.83
CA ILE A 67 -1.52 13.67 -2.29
C ILE A 67 -1.81 15.02 -2.97
N ILE A 68 -2.86 15.72 -2.54
CA ILE A 68 -3.23 17.03 -3.07
C ILE A 68 -2.17 18.08 -2.74
N LYS A 69 -1.62 18.07 -1.52
CA LYS A 69 -0.58 19.01 -1.09
C LYS A 69 0.72 18.82 -1.87
N GLU A 70 1.13 17.57 -2.11
CA GLU A 70 2.36 17.25 -2.83
C GLU A 70 2.25 17.46 -4.35
N ASN A 71 1.02 17.48 -4.90
CA ASN A 71 0.72 17.79 -6.30
C ASN A 71 1.55 17.00 -7.33
N PHE A 72 1.73 15.69 -7.12
CA PHE A 72 2.54 14.84 -8.00
C PHE A 72 1.70 13.99 -8.97
N VAL A 73 0.39 13.88 -8.74
CA VAL A 73 -0.53 13.14 -9.61
C VAL A 73 -1.02 14.11 -10.70
N PRO A 74 -0.71 13.88 -11.98
CA PRO A 74 -1.13 14.76 -13.06
C PRO A 74 -2.66 14.88 -13.13
N TYR A 75 -3.14 16.08 -13.48
CA TYR A 75 -4.57 16.41 -13.67
C TYR A 75 -5.46 16.33 -12.42
N LEU A 76 -4.90 15.89 -11.29
CA LEU A 76 -5.64 15.84 -10.03
C LEU A 76 -5.78 17.24 -9.45
N THR A 77 -7.01 17.62 -9.08
CA THR A 77 -7.30 18.92 -8.46
C THR A 77 -7.78 18.76 -7.02
N SER A 78 -7.70 19.82 -6.23
CA SER A 78 -8.22 19.83 -4.85
C SER A 78 -9.73 19.58 -4.75
N LYS A 79 -10.46 19.76 -5.85
CA LYS A 79 -11.91 19.53 -5.96
C LYS A 79 -12.26 18.11 -6.41
N ALA A 80 -11.27 17.26 -6.69
CA ALA A 80 -11.51 15.92 -7.19
C ALA A 80 -12.37 15.10 -6.21
N SER A 81 -13.33 14.36 -6.79
CA SER A 81 -14.10 13.38 -6.04
C SER A 81 -13.21 12.22 -5.57
N ASN A 82 -13.73 11.39 -4.65
CA ASN A 82 -12.95 10.23 -4.18
C ASN A 82 -12.70 9.21 -5.30
N ASP A 83 -13.66 9.05 -6.21
CA ASP A 83 -13.54 8.11 -7.34
C ASP A 83 -12.60 8.66 -8.41
N GLU A 84 -12.70 9.97 -8.72
CA GLU A 84 -11.79 10.64 -9.66
C GLU A 84 -10.34 10.60 -9.14
N GLY A 85 -10.14 10.89 -7.85
CA GLY A 85 -8.82 10.81 -7.23
C GLY A 85 -8.23 9.40 -7.24
N ALA A 86 -9.05 8.39 -6.96
CA ALA A 86 -8.65 6.98 -7.04
C ALA A 86 -8.22 6.59 -8.46
N TYR A 87 -8.97 7.04 -9.47
CA TYR A 87 -8.67 6.80 -10.87
C TYR A 87 -7.32 7.40 -11.29
N TYR A 88 -7.10 8.70 -11.00
CA TYR A 88 -5.85 9.36 -11.35
C TYR A 88 -4.64 8.78 -10.58
N LEU A 89 -4.83 8.41 -9.31
CA LEU A 89 -3.78 7.77 -8.54
C LEU A 89 -3.40 6.40 -9.14
N ASN A 90 -4.38 5.56 -9.47
CA ASN A 90 -4.17 4.28 -10.15
C ASN A 90 -3.39 4.48 -11.46
N ARG A 91 -3.82 5.44 -12.29
CA ARG A 91 -3.14 5.76 -13.55
C ARG A 91 -1.69 6.18 -13.33
N TRP A 92 -1.44 7.12 -12.44
CA TRP A 92 -0.08 7.59 -12.12
C TRP A 92 0.81 6.45 -11.64
N CYS A 93 0.31 5.61 -10.73
CA CYS A 93 1.06 4.45 -10.24
C CYS A 93 1.42 3.48 -11.39
N ARG A 94 0.54 3.27 -12.39
CA ARG A 94 0.84 2.39 -13.54
C ARG A 94 1.96 2.95 -14.40
N GLU A 95 1.90 4.24 -14.68
CA GLU A 95 2.90 4.95 -15.47
C GLU A 95 4.27 4.89 -14.78
N VAL A 96 4.30 5.16 -13.46
CA VAL A 96 5.52 5.20 -12.67
C VAL A 96 6.13 3.80 -12.43
N PHE A 97 5.32 2.76 -12.26
CA PHE A 97 5.84 1.39 -12.09
C PHE A 97 6.55 0.86 -13.33
N ASN A 98 6.10 1.27 -14.51
CA ASN A 98 6.66 0.89 -15.80
C ASN A 98 7.79 1.82 -16.26
N SER A 99 8.18 2.80 -15.44
CA SER A 99 9.26 3.72 -15.75
C SER A 99 10.60 3.19 -15.22
N SER A 100 11.66 3.38 -16.01
CA SER A 100 13.06 3.25 -15.57
C SER A 100 13.67 4.62 -15.18
N SER A 101 12.94 5.71 -15.40
CA SER A 101 13.34 7.09 -15.07
C SER A 101 12.55 7.59 -13.86
N TRP A 102 12.93 7.13 -12.68
CA TRP A 102 12.35 7.55 -11.40
C TRP A 102 13.45 8.11 -10.48
N ASP A 103 13.11 9.02 -9.56
CA ASP A 103 14.04 9.52 -8.54
C ASP A 103 13.70 8.98 -7.14
N SER A 104 14.43 9.41 -6.11
CA SER A 104 14.19 9.00 -4.73
C SER A 104 12.82 9.42 -4.21
N VAL A 105 12.29 10.56 -4.67
CA VAL A 105 10.97 11.08 -4.30
C VAL A 105 9.88 10.24 -4.96
N THR A 106 10.01 9.91 -6.25
CA THR A 106 9.12 8.99 -6.95
C THR A 106 9.08 7.63 -6.27
N LEU A 107 10.24 7.08 -5.88
CA LEU A 107 10.32 5.82 -5.14
C LEU A 107 9.59 5.91 -3.80
N TRP A 108 9.81 6.97 -3.02
CA TRP A 108 9.12 7.17 -1.75
C TRP A 108 7.59 7.29 -1.93
N ARG A 109 7.14 8.06 -2.93
CA ARG A 109 5.70 8.19 -3.26
C ARG A 109 5.10 6.86 -3.70
N ALA A 110 5.81 6.09 -4.52
CA ALA A 110 5.35 4.78 -4.97
C ALA A 110 5.23 3.78 -3.80
N ARG A 111 6.23 3.74 -2.91
CA ARG A 111 6.17 2.95 -1.65
C ARG A 111 5.00 3.35 -0.75
N ARG A 112 4.56 4.60 -0.81
CA ARG A 112 3.51 5.10 0.09
C ARG A 112 2.12 4.94 -0.51
N TYR A 113 1.95 5.23 -1.80
CA TYR A 113 0.65 5.40 -2.43
C TYR A 113 0.31 4.34 -3.48
N CYS A 114 1.28 3.54 -3.94
CA CYS A 114 1.05 2.51 -4.96
C CYS A 114 1.18 1.07 -4.43
N THR A 115 1.56 0.89 -3.18
CA THR A 115 1.71 -0.44 -2.55
C THR A 115 0.61 -0.68 -1.54
N ALA A 116 0.27 -1.95 -1.32
CA ALA A 116 -0.77 -2.34 -0.39
C ALA A 116 -0.43 -1.91 1.04
N THR A 117 -1.43 -1.43 1.76
CA THR A 117 -1.37 -1.31 3.21
C THR A 117 -1.84 -2.61 3.86
N LEU A 118 -1.62 -2.75 5.16
CA LEU A 118 -2.05 -3.92 5.89
C LEU A 118 -3.57 -4.15 5.81
N GLY A 119 -4.37 -3.10 5.87
CA GLY A 119 -5.83 -3.19 5.70
C GLY A 119 -6.23 -3.69 4.32
N VAL A 120 -5.55 -3.24 3.26
CA VAL A 120 -5.81 -3.73 1.90
C VAL A 120 -5.42 -5.20 1.75
N GLU A 121 -4.32 -5.66 2.37
CA GLU A 121 -3.98 -7.08 2.36
C GLU A 121 -5.03 -7.93 3.09
N PHE A 122 -5.55 -7.47 4.22
CA PHE A 122 -6.60 -8.21 4.93
C PHE A 122 -7.87 -8.35 4.10
N LEU A 123 -8.25 -7.32 3.33
CA LEU A 123 -9.40 -7.37 2.41
C LEU A 123 -9.24 -8.39 1.25
N GLU A 124 -8.05 -8.97 1.05
CA GLU A 124 -7.90 -10.10 0.13
C GLU A 124 -8.38 -11.43 0.69
N GLU A 125 -8.53 -11.55 2.00
CA GLU A 125 -9.04 -12.75 2.65
C GLU A 125 -10.56 -12.90 2.41
N ASP A 126 -11.10 -14.12 2.48
CA ASP A 126 -12.53 -14.36 2.23
C ASP A 126 -13.40 -13.93 3.43
N ASN A 127 -14.53 -13.28 3.14
CA ASN A 127 -15.54 -12.88 4.13
C ASN A 127 -15.02 -12.00 5.28
N VAL A 128 -14.09 -11.12 4.95
CA VAL A 128 -13.49 -10.17 5.90
C VAL A 128 -13.92 -8.75 5.60
N SER A 129 -14.12 -7.98 6.66
CA SER A 129 -14.33 -6.53 6.57
C SER A 129 -13.50 -5.83 7.62
N LEU A 130 -12.98 -4.64 7.30
CA LEU A 130 -12.35 -3.77 8.27
C LEU A 130 -13.44 -3.13 9.13
N VAL A 131 -13.31 -3.21 10.46
CA VAL A 131 -14.35 -2.71 11.38
C VAL A 131 -14.61 -1.21 11.15
N GLU A 132 -13.56 -0.43 10.87
CA GLU A 132 -13.66 1.01 10.62
C GLU A 132 -14.50 1.38 9.37
N GLU A 133 -14.60 0.47 8.40
CA GLU A 133 -15.31 0.67 7.13
C GLU A 133 -16.76 0.17 7.14
N LEU A 134 -17.22 -0.45 8.24
CA LEU A 134 -18.60 -0.87 8.39
C LEU A 134 -19.55 0.34 8.51
N ASP A 135 -20.81 0.11 8.17
CA ASP A 135 -21.89 1.07 8.41
C ASP A 135 -21.89 1.56 9.86
N PRO A 136 -22.12 2.84 10.16
CA PRO A 136 -21.93 3.40 11.51
C PRO A 136 -22.63 2.61 12.63
N SER A 137 -23.87 2.16 12.39
CA SER A 137 -24.66 1.39 13.36
C SER A 137 -24.11 -0.01 13.63
N VAL A 138 -23.50 -0.64 12.62
CA VAL A 138 -22.85 -1.96 12.74
C VAL A 138 -21.46 -1.78 13.33
N ARG A 139 -20.69 -0.79 12.85
CA ARG A 139 -19.35 -0.47 13.31
C ARG A 139 -19.28 -0.27 14.81
N ASP A 140 -20.17 0.55 15.38
CA ASP A 140 -20.15 0.82 16.81
C ASP A 140 -20.50 -0.43 17.63
N ARG A 141 -21.38 -1.29 17.11
CA ARG A 141 -21.68 -2.59 17.72
C ARG A 141 -20.46 -3.51 17.68
N GLU A 142 -19.77 -3.58 16.56
CA GLU A 142 -18.58 -4.41 16.40
C GLU A 142 -17.43 -3.93 17.29
N TRP A 143 -17.18 -2.62 17.39
CA TRP A 143 -16.19 -2.10 18.34
C TRP A 143 -16.50 -2.47 19.79
N ASN A 144 -17.77 -2.39 20.18
CA ASN A 144 -18.20 -2.81 21.50
C ASN A 144 -18.03 -4.32 21.71
N ARG A 145 -18.31 -5.14 20.70
CA ARG A 145 -18.11 -6.60 20.73
C ARG A 145 -16.64 -6.95 20.89
N VAL A 146 -15.78 -6.41 20.03
CA VAL A 146 -14.32 -6.58 20.08
C VAL A 146 -13.78 -6.16 21.44
N PHE A 147 -14.20 -5.00 21.96
CA PHE A 147 -13.81 -4.56 23.30
C PHE A 147 -14.21 -5.57 24.37
N LYS A 148 -15.48 -6.00 24.40
CA LYS A 148 -15.96 -6.95 25.43
C LYS A 148 -15.23 -8.28 25.38
N GLU A 149 -15.01 -8.83 24.20
CA GLU A 149 -14.37 -10.13 24.01
C GLU A 149 -12.86 -10.08 24.26
N LEU A 150 -12.20 -9.00 23.82
CA LEU A 150 -10.73 -8.96 23.73
C LEU A 150 -10.07 -8.02 24.74
N LYS A 151 -10.80 -7.25 25.56
CA LYS A 151 -10.22 -6.26 26.50
C LYS A 151 -9.08 -6.82 27.34
N SER A 152 -9.20 -8.05 27.85
CA SER A 152 -8.15 -8.69 28.64
C SER A 152 -6.90 -9.00 27.81
N SER A 153 -7.09 -9.54 26.60
CA SER A 153 -5.97 -9.83 25.69
C SER A 153 -5.29 -8.55 25.19
N ILE A 154 -6.06 -7.49 24.94
CA ILE A 154 -5.53 -6.19 24.51
C ILE A 154 -4.69 -5.59 25.63
N ALA A 155 -5.22 -5.53 26.86
CA ALA A 155 -4.49 -5.01 28.02
C ALA A 155 -3.19 -5.82 28.28
N GLN A 156 -3.26 -7.16 28.23
CA GLN A 156 -2.09 -8.04 28.42
C GLN A 156 -1.05 -7.92 27.31
N SER A 157 -1.43 -7.45 26.12
CA SER A 157 -0.49 -7.28 25.01
C SER A 157 0.56 -6.20 25.29
N GLY A 158 0.22 -5.20 26.11
CA GLY A 158 1.02 -4.02 26.41
C GLY A 158 1.24 -3.06 25.23
N ILE A 159 0.56 -3.26 24.10
CA ILE A 159 0.77 -2.44 22.88
C ILE A 159 0.07 -1.09 22.95
N ILE A 160 -1.09 -1.03 23.61
CA ILE A 160 -1.79 0.20 23.92
C ILE A 160 -1.59 0.44 25.42
N GLY A 161 -0.65 1.32 25.78
CA GLY A 161 -0.17 1.46 27.16
C GLY A 161 -1.24 1.98 28.13
N GLU A 162 -2.14 2.81 27.62
CA GLU A 162 -3.24 3.43 28.37
C GLU A 162 -4.47 2.51 28.50
N PHE A 163 -4.43 1.32 27.90
CA PHE A 163 -5.59 0.44 27.83
C PHE A 163 -5.86 -0.24 29.18
N SER A 164 -7.08 -0.10 29.69
CA SER A 164 -7.51 -0.69 30.96
C SER A 164 -8.58 -1.75 30.79
N THR A 165 -8.61 -2.79 31.64
CA THR A 165 -9.70 -3.77 31.64
C THR A 165 -10.95 -3.31 32.38
N LYS A 166 -10.89 -2.17 33.09
CA LYS A 166 -12.01 -1.66 33.89
C LYS A 166 -13.08 -1.03 33.00
N ASP A 167 -14.34 -1.43 33.21
CA ASP A 167 -15.45 -1.00 32.36
C ASP A 167 -15.76 0.50 32.43
N ILE A 168 -15.35 1.18 33.52
CA ILE A 168 -15.45 2.65 33.63
C ILE A 168 -14.65 3.39 32.55
N PHE A 169 -13.68 2.72 31.91
CA PHE A 169 -12.87 3.26 30.82
C PHE A 169 -13.26 2.70 29.45
N ALA A 170 -14.43 2.04 29.32
CA ALA A 170 -14.83 1.38 28.08
C ALA A 170 -14.82 2.34 26.87
N SER A 171 -15.43 3.54 27.00
CA SER A 171 -15.47 4.51 25.91
C SER A 171 -14.08 4.98 25.49
N SER A 172 -13.21 5.33 26.45
CA SER A 172 -11.83 5.76 26.15
C SER A 172 -10.98 4.63 25.54
N ASN A 173 -11.14 3.41 26.03
CA ASN A 173 -10.44 2.24 25.48
C ASN A 173 -10.87 1.92 24.06
N ILE A 174 -12.16 2.08 23.74
CA ILE A 174 -12.66 1.89 22.39
C ILE A 174 -12.05 2.92 21.44
N GLU A 175 -11.95 4.19 21.84
CA GLU A 175 -11.28 5.21 21.03
C GLU A 175 -9.79 4.91 20.83
N LEU A 176 -9.07 4.52 21.90
CA LEU A 176 -7.67 4.10 21.78
C LEU A 176 -7.49 2.91 20.82
N LEU A 177 -8.43 1.95 20.85
CA LEU A 177 -8.43 0.82 19.94
C LEU A 177 -8.67 1.25 18.49
N LYS A 178 -9.64 2.14 18.25
CA LYS A 178 -9.93 2.71 16.92
C LYS A 178 -8.70 3.42 16.35
N ASP A 179 -8.06 4.27 17.15
CA ASP A 179 -6.87 5.02 16.75
C ASP A 179 -5.71 4.09 16.42
N TRP A 180 -5.47 3.08 17.26
CA TRP A 180 -4.44 2.09 17.02
C TRP A 180 -4.71 1.28 15.75
N CYS A 181 -5.94 0.83 15.55
CA CYS A 181 -6.34 0.09 14.36
C CYS A 181 -6.16 0.93 13.09
N SER A 182 -6.65 2.17 13.07
CA SER A 182 -6.48 3.08 11.94
C SER A 182 -5.00 3.31 11.61
N SER A 183 -4.16 3.51 12.64
CA SER A 183 -2.72 3.66 12.46
C SER A 183 -2.08 2.43 11.82
N LYS A 184 -2.43 1.22 12.28
CA LYS A 184 -1.83 -0.03 11.79
C LYS A 184 -2.35 -0.47 10.43
N LEU A 185 -3.65 -0.35 10.17
CA LEU A 185 -4.26 -0.73 8.89
C LEU A 185 -3.75 0.13 7.71
N ASN A 186 -3.28 1.34 7.99
CA ASN A 186 -2.73 2.26 7.00
C ASN A 186 -1.20 2.15 6.82
N GLN A 187 -0.52 1.29 7.60
CA GLN A 187 0.91 1.02 7.43
C GLN A 187 1.17 -0.01 6.33
N SER A 188 2.37 0.08 5.74
CA SER A 188 2.84 -0.95 4.81
C SER A 188 3.15 -2.25 5.58
N PRO A 189 2.71 -3.42 5.09
CA PRO A 189 2.91 -4.71 5.75
C PRO A 189 4.37 -5.03 6.10
N VAL A 190 5.32 -4.61 5.25
CA VAL A 190 6.76 -4.81 5.47
C VAL A 190 7.30 -4.08 6.70
N ASN A 191 6.61 -3.03 7.15
CA ASN A 191 7.03 -2.21 8.30
C ASN A 191 6.33 -2.62 9.60
N VAL A 192 5.42 -3.60 9.57
CA VAL A 192 4.63 -4.01 10.73
C VAL A 192 5.21 -5.29 11.34
N LYS A 193 5.44 -5.28 12.65
CA LYS A 193 5.95 -6.47 13.37
C LYS A 193 4.94 -7.62 13.26
N PRO A 194 5.38 -8.88 13.11
CA PRO A 194 4.46 -10.03 12.97
C PRO A 194 3.43 -10.16 14.11
N LYS A 195 3.82 -9.81 15.35
CA LYS A 195 2.91 -9.79 16.50
C LYS A 195 1.80 -8.74 16.34
N GLU A 196 2.16 -7.52 15.92
CA GLU A 196 1.20 -6.44 15.68
C GLU A 196 0.27 -6.75 14.51
N ARG A 197 0.79 -7.39 13.45
CA ARG A 197 -0.02 -7.87 12.33
C ARG A 197 -1.11 -8.83 12.80
N ARG A 198 -0.77 -9.80 13.66
CA ARG A 198 -1.75 -10.74 14.23
C ARG A 198 -2.83 -10.02 15.05
N TYR A 199 -2.43 -9.03 15.84
CA TYR A 199 -3.39 -8.23 16.60
C TYR A 199 -4.26 -7.35 15.72
N ALA A 200 -3.71 -6.68 14.71
CA ALA A 200 -4.50 -5.90 13.76
C ALA A 200 -5.53 -6.78 13.05
N ARG A 201 -5.14 -8.00 12.66
CA ARG A 201 -6.07 -8.97 12.06
C ARG A 201 -7.18 -9.41 13.01
N SER A 202 -6.88 -9.55 14.31
CA SER A 202 -7.83 -10.01 15.32
C SER A 202 -8.73 -8.91 15.85
N TRP A 203 -8.25 -7.66 15.91
CA TRP A 203 -8.92 -6.58 16.61
C TRP A 203 -9.59 -5.58 15.66
N CYS A 204 -9.06 -5.45 14.45
CA CYS A 204 -9.49 -4.42 13.50
C CYS A 204 -10.26 -4.99 12.31
N VAL A 205 -10.36 -6.32 12.21
CA VAL A 205 -11.03 -7.02 11.12
C VAL A 205 -12.09 -7.93 11.71
N THR A 206 -13.27 -7.94 11.12
CA THR A 206 -14.35 -8.86 11.46
C THR A 206 -14.53 -9.93 10.39
N LEU A 207 -14.96 -11.11 10.81
CA LEU A 207 -15.47 -12.16 9.94
C LEU A 207 -16.99 -11.94 9.89
N ASP A 208 -17.56 -11.98 8.69
CA ASP A 208 -18.94 -11.56 8.35
C ASP A 208 -18.97 -10.11 7.83
N THR A 209 -19.09 -9.99 6.50
CA THR A 209 -19.84 -8.87 5.93
C THR A 209 -21.26 -8.99 6.48
N PRO A 210 -21.72 -8.08 7.35
CA PRO A 210 -23.15 -7.96 7.59
C PRO A 210 -23.72 -7.67 6.20
N LYS A 211 -24.67 -8.50 5.75
CA LYS A 211 -25.33 -8.30 4.47
C LYS A 211 -25.81 -6.85 4.42
N LEU A 212 -25.15 -6.03 3.60
CA LEU A 212 -25.67 -4.75 3.16
C LEU A 212 -27.00 -5.12 2.48
N HIS A 213 -28.10 -4.88 3.19
CA HIS A 213 -29.40 -4.87 2.54
C HIS A 213 -29.32 -3.75 1.51
N ALA A 214 -29.25 -4.15 0.23
CA ALA A 214 -29.38 -3.25 -0.89
C ALA A 214 -30.64 -2.40 -0.70
N VAL A 215 -30.46 -1.08 -0.70
CA VAL A 215 -31.52 -0.10 -0.92
C VAL A 215 -31.35 0.41 -2.34
#